data_AF-A0A6C0VR71-F1
#
_entry.id   AF-A0A6C0VR71-F1
#
_cell.length_a   1.000
_cell.length_b   1.000
_cell.length_c   1.000
_cell.angle_alpha   90.00
_cell.angle_beta   90.00
_cell.angle_gamma   90.00
#
_symmetry.space_group_name_H-M   'P 1'
#
loop_
_entity.id
_entity.type
_entity.pdbx_description
1 polymer ?
#
loop_
_entity_poly.entity_id
_entity_poly.type
_entity_poly.pdbx_seq_one_letter_code
_entity_poly.pdbx_strand_id
1 'polypeptide(L)'
;MRLHFTKLELDFDDKLILLNKDGNKLVTFKDYNNEDFWTEWYTGNTIKVKLETNRYETAYGFKIDQVEIRTNPESISMDIKETPSSSSAPFAYITNGGSNNVSVIDTVNNTVIAVVDVGSDPFGVAVAPDGTKVYVANMGSNNISVIDTATNSVTDTIDAGINPRGIAVSPDGTKIYVVNSASNNVSVIDTVTNNVTASVTAGGIPYGVAVNPDGKKVYVTNGDIGNENNTVSVIDTISNNVIATVTAGGIPYGVAVTPDGTKVYVANWGSDNVSIIDTTSNNITARVNITKPVGITVSPDGKKVYVTNVSNNLSVIDTANNTVTATVNVGSDPSGVAVTPDGKKVYVVNSGSNNVSVIDTASNIVIATVPAGNTPRAFGQFISGSVSTSAAPAGPECKEIKDYLPVYTNGVNLNIINKVGKDILVVWTKADSREPVFKVNILNEQNRTVTTPTGIVDEYIRISYPQEVCSWYRVIQATNSGHTQLESGYDYTVTYYWGSNGTGLTPIPDSEAPE
;
A
#
# COMPACT_ATOMS: atom_id res chain seq x y z
N MET A 1 -12.55 -22.12 -22.00
CA MET A 1 -13.97 -21.69 -21.96
C MET A 1 -14.84 -22.78 -22.57
N ARG A 2 -16.04 -22.99 -22.05
CA ARG A 2 -17.14 -23.68 -22.74
C ARG A 2 -18.43 -22.87 -22.59
N LEU A 3 -19.36 -23.04 -23.52
CA LEU A 3 -20.63 -22.30 -23.55
C LEU A 3 -21.78 -23.24 -23.19
N HIS A 4 -22.75 -22.75 -22.44
CA HIS A 4 -24.03 -23.42 -22.28
C HIS A 4 -25.01 -22.94 -23.34
N PHE A 5 -25.81 -23.84 -23.89
CA PHE A 5 -26.91 -23.54 -24.78
C PHE A 5 -28.19 -24.07 -24.16
N THR A 6 -29.05 -23.17 -23.65
CA THR A 6 -30.41 -23.59 -23.24
C THR A 6 -31.19 -24.10 -24.45
N LYS A 7 -30.87 -23.58 -25.65
CA LYS A 7 -31.37 -24.08 -26.93
C LYS A 7 -30.39 -23.75 -28.06
N LEU A 8 -30.15 -24.74 -28.93
CA LEU A 8 -29.60 -24.56 -30.27
C LEU A 8 -30.47 -25.34 -31.25
N GLU A 9 -31.15 -24.62 -32.11
CA GLU A 9 -31.92 -25.16 -33.23
C GLU A 9 -31.33 -24.57 -34.52
N LEU A 10 -31.10 -25.42 -35.52
CA LEU A 10 -30.53 -25.06 -36.81
C LEU A 10 -31.26 -25.84 -37.90
N ASP A 11 -31.58 -25.18 -39.01
CA ASP A 11 -32.05 -25.86 -40.22
C ASP A 11 -30.95 -26.74 -40.84
N PHE A 12 -31.36 -27.61 -41.76
CA PHE A 12 -30.53 -28.57 -42.47
C PHE A 12 -29.32 -27.96 -43.20
N ASP A 13 -29.41 -26.69 -43.62
CA ASP A 13 -28.32 -25.97 -44.31
C ASP A 13 -27.64 -24.88 -43.45
N ASP A 14 -28.26 -24.51 -42.33
CA ASP A 14 -27.73 -23.50 -41.42
C ASP A 14 -26.63 -24.10 -40.54
N LYS A 15 -25.70 -23.25 -40.11
CA LYS A 15 -24.59 -23.69 -39.24
C LYS A 15 -24.14 -22.62 -38.27
N LEU A 16 -23.91 -23.03 -37.02
CA LEU A 16 -23.26 -22.23 -36.00
C LEU A 16 -21.79 -22.62 -35.88
N ILE A 17 -20.90 -21.64 -35.99
CA ILE A 17 -19.46 -21.82 -35.94
C ILE A 17 -18.91 -21.05 -34.74
N LEU A 18 -18.18 -21.75 -33.86
CA LEU A 18 -17.40 -21.10 -32.80
C LEU A 18 -15.95 -20.96 -33.28
N LEU A 19 -15.37 -19.80 -33.01
CA LEU A 19 -14.03 -19.39 -33.45
C LEU A 19 -13.24 -18.84 -32.26
N ASN A 20 -11.92 -18.99 -32.24
CA ASN A 20 -11.07 -18.38 -31.22
C ASN A 20 -10.88 -16.86 -31.46
N LYS A 21 -10.11 -16.19 -30.59
CA LYS A 21 -9.81 -14.75 -30.72
C LYS A 21 -9.22 -14.38 -32.10
N ASP A 22 -8.39 -15.26 -32.68
CA ASP A 22 -7.67 -15.05 -33.94
C ASP A 22 -8.52 -15.39 -35.18
N GLY A 23 -9.73 -15.96 -34.98
CA GLY A 23 -10.61 -16.39 -36.06
C GLY A 23 -10.43 -17.84 -36.50
N ASN A 24 -9.62 -18.63 -35.79
CA ASN A 24 -9.47 -20.07 -36.05
C ASN A 24 -10.69 -20.85 -35.56
N LYS A 25 -11.13 -21.84 -36.35
CA LYS A 25 -12.35 -22.63 -36.08
C LYS A 25 -12.17 -23.57 -34.89
N LEU A 26 -13.09 -23.51 -33.93
CA LEU A 26 -13.16 -24.40 -32.76
C LEU A 26 -14.13 -25.57 -33.00
N VAL A 27 -15.37 -25.27 -33.41
CA VAL A 27 -16.41 -26.27 -33.71
C VAL A 27 -17.38 -25.76 -34.77
N THR A 28 -18.15 -26.66 -35.37
CA THR A 28 -19.27 -26.35 -36.27
C THR A 28 -20.44 -27.24 -35.90
N PHE A 29 -21.58 -26.63 -35.57
CA PHE A 29 -22.87 -27.29 -35.47
C PHE A 29 -23.59 -27.11 -36.82
N LYS A 30 -24.13 -28.19 -37.37
CA LYS A 30 -24.95 -28.24 -38.58
C LYS A 30 -26.00 -29.33 -38.37
N ASP A 31 -27.24 -29.12 -38.83
CA ASP A 31 -28.34 -30.08 -38.67
C ASP A 31 -28.46 -30.52 -37.19
N TYR A 32 -28.56 -29.52 -36.31
CA TYR A 32 -28.38 -29.68 -34.87
C TYR A 32 -29.56 -29.04 -34.13
N ASN A 33 -30.37 -29.89 -33.50
CA ASN A 33 -31.49 -29.48 -32.66
C ASN A 33 -31.31 -30.13 -31.28
N ASN A 34 -30.99 -29.34 -30.27
CA ASN A 34 -30.76 -29.78 -28.90
C ASN A 34 -31.05 -28.64 -27.92
N GLU A 35 -31.51 -29.02 -26.74
CA GLU A 35 -31.79 -28.12 -25.62
C GLU A 35 -30.91 -28.50 -24.42
N ASP A 36 -30.62 -27.53 -23.55
CA ASP A 36 -29.90 -27.69 -22.27
C ASP A 36 -28.57 -28.49 -22.36
N PHE A 37 -27.62 -28.02 -23.19
CA PHE A 37 -26.32 -28.68 -23.36
C PHE A 37 -25.11 -27.74 -23.26
N TRP A 38 -23.98 -28.30 -22.82
CA TRP A 38 -22.69 -27.64 -22.79
C TRP A 38 -21.85 -28.00 -24.01
N THR A 39 -21.08 -27.05 -24.54
CA THR A 39 -20.03 -27.35 -25.50
C THR A 39 -18.85 -28.09 -24.85
N GLU A 40 -18.01 -28.67 -25.70
CA GLU A 40 -16.65 -29.05 -25.33
C GLU A 40 -15.82 -27.87 -24.80
N TRP A 41 -14.69 -28.19 -24.18
CA TRP A 41 -13.72 -27.23 -23.67
C TRP A 41 -12.82 -26.68 -24.78
N TYR A 42 -12.77 -25.35 -24.90
CA TYR A 42 -11.91 -24.64 -25.84
C TYR A 42 -10.86 -23.77 -25.13
N THR A 43 -9.62 -23.79 -25.63
CA THR A 43 -8.52 -22.97 -25.12
C THR A 43 -8.59 -21.54 -25.63
N GLY A 44 -8.55 -20.57 -24.72
CA GLY A 44 -8.60 -19.13 -25.01
C GLY A 44 -9.52 -18.34 -24.08
N ASN A 45 -9.43 -17.02 -24.15
CA ASN A 45 -10.22 -16.05 -23.37
C ASN A 45 -11.28 -15.31 -24.21
N THR A 46 -11.49 -15.72 -25.46
CA THR A 46 -12.51 -15.16 -26.35
C THR A 46 -12.99 -16.24 -27.30
N ILE A 47 -14.31 -16.45 -27.32
CA ILE A 47 -14.99 -17.22 -28.36
C ILE A 47 -15.82 -16.25 -29.19
N LYS A 48 -15.53 -16.18 -30.49
CA LYS A 48 -16.36 -15.48 -31.48
C LYS A 48 -17.42 -16.47 -31.98
N VAL A 49 -18.68 -16.05 -31.95
CA VAL A 49 -19.82 -16.84 -32.44
C VAL A 49 -20.19 -16.33 -33.83
N LYS A 50 -20.28 -17.23 -34.82
CA LYS A 50 -20.69 -16.90 -36.19
C LYS A 50 -21.82 -17.84 -36.62
N LEU A 51 -22.99 -17.28 -36.91
CA LEU A 51 -24.08 -17.98 -37.57
C LEU A 51 -23.97 -17.74 -39.08
N GLU A 52 -24.04 -18.80 -39.89
CA GLU A 52 -24.15 -18.73 -41.35
C GLU A 52 -25.47 -19.38 -41.77
N THR A 53 -26.33 -18.63 -42.45
CA THR A 53 -27.67 -19.07 -42.86
C THR A 53 -27.89 -19.02 -44.37
N ASN A 54 -28.74 -19.90 -44.91
CA ASN A 54 -28.98 -20.00 -46.37
C ASN A 54 -30.07 -19.03 -46.91
N ARG A 55 -30.77 -18.31 -46.03
CA ARG A 55 -31.90 -17.37 -46.30
C ARG A 55 -33.22 -17.98 -46.78
N TYR A 56 -33.38 -19.30 -46.80
CA TYR A 56 -34.67 -19.94 -47.05
C TYR A 56 -35.24 -20.41 -45.70
N GLU A 57 -36.37 -19.81 -45.29
CA GLU A 57 -37.14 -20.17 -44.08
C GLU A 57 -36.39 -20.17 -42.73
N THR A 58 -35.65 -19.10 -42.43
CA THR A 58 -34.98 -18.94 -41.13
C THR A 58 -35.98 -18.71 -39.98
N ALA A 59 -36.29 -19.75 -39.21
CA ALA A 59 -37.14 -19.70 -38.02
C ALA A 59 -36.42 -20.14 -36.73
N TYR A 60 -35.12 -19.81 -36.62
CA TYR A 60 -34.24 -20.41 -35.60
C TYR A 60 -33.40 -19.38 -34.85
N GLY A 61 -33.10 -19.70 -33.60
CA GLY A 61 -32.28 -18.90 -32.72
C GLY A 61 -31.63 -19.77 -31.66
N PHE A 62 -30.47 -19.34 -31.19
CA PHE A 62 -29.76 -19.97 -30.08
C PHE A 62 -29.76 -19.04 -28.88
N LYS A 63 -29.75 -19.60 -27.67
CA LYS A 63 -29.58 -18.83 -26.44
C LYS A 63 -28.44 -19.43 -25.63
N ILE A 64 -27.36 -18.66 -25.55
CA ILE A 64 -26.27 -18.86 -24.59
C ILE A 64 -26.64 -18.04 -23.35
N ASP A 65 -26.80 -18.72 -22.20
CA ASP A 65 -27.12 -18.10 -20.91
C ASP A 65 -25.94 -18.16 -19.93
N GLN A 66 -25.04 -19.15 -20.06
CA GLN A 66 -23.91 -19.37 -19.17
C GLN A 66 -22.61 -19.63 -19.94
N VAL A 67 -21.49 -19.23 -19.31
CA VAL A 67 -20.13 -19.45 -19.80
C VAL A 67 -19.32 -20.03 -18.65
N GLU A 68 -18.71 -21.19 -18.87
CA GLU A 68 -17.83 -21.82 -17.90
C GLU A 68 -16.36 -21.62 -18.31
N ILE A 69 -15.51 -21.34 -17.33
CA ILE A 69 -14.06 -21.18 -17.50
C ILE A 69 -13.37 -22.15 -16.54
N ARG A 70 -12.44 -22.95 -17.07
CA ARG A 70 -11.54 -23.82 -16.29
C ARG A 70 -10.11 -23.54 -16.75
N THR A 71 -9.23 -23.40 -15.77
CA THR A 71 -7.78 -23.50 -15.91
C THR A 71 -7.41 -24.98 -15.74
N ASN A 72 -6.55 -25.52 -16.60
CA ASN A 72 -6.20 -26.95 -16.57
C ASN A 72 -5.04 -27.18 -15.57
N PRO A 73 -5.19 -27.94 -14.47
CA PRO A 73 -4.20 -27.90 -13.37
C PRO A 73 -2.94 -28.76 -13.57
N GLU A 74 -2.95 -29.74 -14.48
CA GLU A 74 -1.98 -30.85 -14.46
C GLU A 74 -0.79 -30.71 -15.44
N SER A 75 -0.56 -29.52 -15.99
CA SER A 75 0.73 -29.18 -16.61
C SER A 75 1.01 -27.69 -16.40
N ILE A 76 1.94 -27.40 -15.48
CA ILE A 76 2.11 -26.12 -14.78
C ILE A 76 1.01 -25.90 -13.72
N SER A 77 1.33 -26.32 -12.49
CA SER A 77 0.58 -25.91 -11.29
C SER A 77 0.85 -24.42 -11.01
N MET A 78 0.01 -23.57 -11.59
CA MET A 78 -0.19 -22.18 -11.15
C MET A 78 -1.70 -21.97 -11.00
N ASP A 79 -2.19 -22.19 -9.78
CA ASP A 79 -3.57 -21.87 -9.40
C ASP A 79 -3.79 -20.35 -9.45
N ILE A 80 -4.34 -19.86 -10.56
CA ILE A 80 -5.09 -18.60 -10.54
C ILE A 80 -6.43 -18.91 -9.85
N LYS A 81 -6.42 -18.83 -8.51
CA LYS A 81 -7.63 -18.55 -7.74
C LYS A 81 -8.27 -17.26 -8.26
N GLU A 82 -9.59 -17.18 -8.11
CA GLU A 82 -10.39 -15.98 -8.37
C GLU A 82 -9.66 -14.73 -7.89
N THR A 83 -9.47 -13.75 -8.77
CA THR A 83 -8.79 -12.50 -8.41
C THR A 83 -9.57 -11.82 -7.28
N PRO A 84 -9.02 -11.72 -6.07
CA PRO A 84 -9.64 -10.89 -5.05
C PRO A 84 -9.62 -9.44 -5.54
N SER A 85 -10.59 -8.64 -5.10
CA SER A 85 -10.38 -7.20 -5.00
C SER A 85 -9.01 -6.94 -4.35
N SER A 86 -8.22 -6.04 -4.93
CA SER A 86 -6.76 -5.91 -4.74
C SER A 86 -6.33 -5.76 -3.28
N SER A 87 -6.21 -6.90 -2.60
CA SER A 87 -5.56 -7.07 -1.31
C SER A 87 -4.36 -7.96 -1.55
N SER A 88 -3.16 -7.42 -1.30
CA SER A 88 -1.97 -8.25 -1.24
C SER A 88 -2.18 -9.31 -0.16
N ALA A 89 -1.86 -10.57 -0.48
CA ALA A 89 -1.79 -11.59 0.56
C ALA A 89 -0.74 -11.15 1.59
N PRO A 90 -0.99 -11.32 2.90
CA PRO A 90 -0.06 -10.82 3.91
C PRO A 90 1.23 -11.64 3.87
N PHE A 91 2.31 -10.99 3.44
CA PHE A 91 3.66 -11.54 3.29
C PHE A 91 4.60 -10.93 4.34
N ALA A 92 5.56 -11.69 4.83
CA ALA A 92 6.66 -11.19 5.67
C ALA A 92 7.97 -11.20 4.88
N TYR A 93 8.72 -10.10 4.93
CA TYR A 93 9.94 -9.86 4.16
C TYR A 93 11.16 -9.86 5.08
N ILE A 94 11.87 -10.98 5.15
CA ILE A 94 12.94 -11.21 6.14
C ILE A 94 14.30 -10.93 5.51
N THR A 95 14.99 -9.87 5.93
CA THR A 95 16.35 -9.55 5.48
C THR A 95 17.37 -10.52 6.03
N ASN A 96 18.18 -11.12 5.16
CA ASN A 96 19.20 -12.12 5.50
C ASN A 96 20.61 -11.53 5.31
N GLY A 97 21.16 -10.92 6.36
CA GLY A 97 22.42 -10.18 6.30
C GLY A 97 23.60 -11.03 5.80
N GLY A 98 23.67 -12.29 6.23
CA GLY A 98 24.71 -13.25 5.82
C GLY A 98 24.48 -13.91 4.46
N SER A 99 23.39 -13.57 3.75
CA SER A 99 23.04 -14.12 2.44
C SER A 99 22.76 -13.07 1.35
N ASN A 100 22.78 -11.77 1.68
CA ASN A 100 22.52 -10.67 0.74
C ASN A 100 21.17 -10.77 0.00
N ASN A 101 20.15 -11.34 0.67
CA ASN A 101 18.82 -11.54 0.09
C ASN A 101 17.70 -11.37 1.12
N VAL A 102 16.45 -11.39 0.65
CA VAL A 102 15.23 -11.32 1.44
C VAL A 102 14.42 -12.60 1.25
N SER A 103 14.04 -13.27 2.33
CA SER A 103 13.06 -14.37 2.29
C SER A 103 11.64 -13.81 2.38
N VAL A 104 10.80 -14.11 1.39
CA VAL A 104 9.38 -13.74 1.39
C VAL A 104 8.56 -14.91 1.93
N ILE A 105 7.88 -14.71 3.05
CA ILE A 105 7.09 -15.74 3.74
C ILE A 105 5.60 -15.43 3.57
N ASP A 106 4.84 -16.38 3.05
CA ASP A 106 3.37 -16.37 3.12
C ASP A 106 2.94 -16.53 4.59
N THR A 107 2.30 -15.49 5.15
CA THR A 107 1.90 -15.51 6.57
C THR A 107 0.61 -16.28 6.85
N VAL A 108 -0.12 -16.73 5.83
CA VAL A 108 -1.23 -17.66 5.96
C VAL A 108 -0.66 -19.05 6.23
N ASN A 109 0.19 -19.53 5.33
CA ASN A 109 0.75 -20.89 5.35
C ASN A 109 2.03 -21.04 6.19
N ASN A 110 2.65 -19.93 6.60
CA ASN A 110 3.96 -19.87 7.27
C ASN A 110 5.10 -20.51 6.44
N THR A 111 5.14 -20.25 5.14
CA THR A 111 6.10 -20.87 4.20
C THR A 111 6.85 -19.83 3.39
N VAL A 112 8.16 -20.02 3.17
CA VAL A 112 8.93 -19.21 2.21
C VAL A 112 8.40 -19.49 0.80
N ILE A 113 8.01 -18.45 0.08
CA ILE A 113 7.50 -18.52 -1.30
C ILE A 113 8.47 -17.93 -2.34
N ALA A 114 9.37 -17.03 -1.92
CA ALA A 114 10.38 -16.43 -2.77
C ALA A 114 11.64 -16.07 -1.97
N VAL A 115 12.76 -15.95 -2.67
CA VAL A 115 14.00 -15.36 -2.17
C VAL A 115 14.42 -14.29 -3.18
N VAL A 116 14.63 -13.06 -2.72
CA VAL A 116 14.91 -11.89 -3.55
C VAL A 116 16.31 -11.38 -3.22
N ASP A 117 17.24 -11.47 -4.15
CA ASP A 117 18.59 -10.94 -3.97
C ASP A 117 18.56 -9.40 -3.91
N VAL A 118 19.34 -8.82 -3.00
CA VAL A 118 19.41 -7.36 -2.74
C VAL A 118 20.88 -6.92 -2.61
N GLY A 119 21.13 -5.75 -2.01
CA GLY A 119 22.49 -5.30 -1.70
C GLY A 119 23.18 -6.10 -0.59
N SER A 120 24.35 -5.62 -0.17
CA SER A 120 25.21 -6.31 0.79
C SER A 120 24.78 -6.06 2.25
N ASP A 121 24.79 -7.11 3.08
CA ASP A 121 24.35 -7.13 4.49
C ASP A 121 23.01 -6.38 4.73
N PRO A 122 21.89 -6.85 4.14
CA PRO A 122 20.58 -6.25 4.33
C PRO A 122 20.17 -6.31 5.81
N PHE A 123 19.86 -5.14 6.37
CA PHE A 123 19.63 -4.96 7.79
C PHE A 123 18.17 -4.65 8.10
N GLY A 124 17.73 -3.45 7.77
CA GLY A 124 16.36 -3.01 8.00
C GLY A 124 15.45 -3.24 6.80
N VAL A 125 14.16 -3.30 7.06
CA VAL A 125 13.13 -3.49 6.03
C VAL A 125 11.83 -2.81 6.45
N ALA A 126 11.21 -2.12 5.51
CA ALA A 126 9.89 -1.52 5.67
C ALA A 126 9.02 -1.79 4.44
N VAL A 127 7.83 -2.37 4.65
CA VAL A 127 6.78 -2.45 3.65
C VAL A 127 6.05 -1.10 3.57
N ALA A 128 5.73 -0.65 2.35
CA ALA A 128 4.90 0.53 2.13
C ALA A 128 3.47 0.34 2.68
N PRO A 129 2.77 1.40 3.12
CA PRO A 129 1.41 1.28 3.68
C PRO A 129 0.36 0.69 2.73
N ASP A 130 0.55 0.86 1.42
CA ASP A 130 -0.27 0.28 0.36
C ASP A 130 0.06 -1.19 0.06
N GLY A 131 1.14 -1.72 0.64
CA GLY A 131 1.64 -3.07 0.41
C GLY A 131 2.25 -3.30 -0.98
N THR A 132 2.49 -2.27 -1.81
CA THR A 132 2.97 -2.44 -3.20
C THR A 132 4.50 -2.54 -3.30
N LYS A 133 5.22 -1.87 -2.39
CA LYS A 133 6.69 -1.83 -2.36
C LYS A 133 7.24 -2.27 -1.01
N VAL A 134 8.45 -2.81 -1.02
CA VAL A 134 9.27 -3.07 0.16
C VAL A 134 10.63 -2.42 -0.01
N TYR A 135 11.07 -1.69 1.02
CA TYR A 135 12.34 -0.99 1.03
C TYR A 135 13.30 -1.69 1.99
N VAL A 136 14.50 -2.03 1.51
CA VAL A 136 15.49 -2.83 2.24
C VAL A 136 16.78 -2.04 2.38
N ALA A 137 17.17 -1.72 3.62
CA ALA A 137 18.40 -1.00 3.92
C ALA A 137 19.60 -1.96 3.89
N ASN A 138 20.48 -1.81 2.89
CA ASN A 138 21.65 -2.66 2.68
C ASN A 138 22.88 -2.06 3.38
N MET A 139 23.18 -2.54 4.58
CA MET A 139 24.16 -1.94 5.49
C MET A 139 25.59 -1.99 4.93
N GLY A 140 25.91 -3.04 4.17
CA GLY A 140 27.23 -3.27 3.58
C GLY A 140 27.46 -2.56 2.24
N SER A 141 26.39 -2.23 1.49
CA SER A 141 26.49 -1.51 0.20
C SER A 141 26.05 -0.04 0.26
N ASN A 142 25.66 0.47 1.43
CA ASN A 142 25.26 1.88 1.64
C ASN A 142 24.12 2.37 0.73
N ASN A 143 23.18 1.48 0.40
CA ASN A 143 22.06 1.75 -0.48
C ASN A 143 20.79 1.03 0.00
N ILE A 144 19.67 1.29 -0.67
CA ILE A 144 18.35 0.74 -0.36
C ILE A 144 17.83 0.04 -1.60
N SER A 145 17.49 -1.25 -1.51
CA SER A 145 16.80 -1.95 -2.60
C SER A 145 15.29 -1.73 -2.50
N VAL A 146 14.66 -1.41 -3.64
CA VAL A 146 13.20 -1.29 -3.77
C VAL A 146 12.68 -2.56 -4.43
N ILE A 147 11.87 -3.34 -3.70
CA ILE A 147 11.24 -4.57 -4.18
C ILE A 147 9.77 -4.28 -4.51
N ASP A 148 9.32 -4.68 -5.69
CA ASP A 148 7.90 -4.74 -6.05
C ASP A 148 7.28 -6.04 -5.52
N THR A 149 6.16 -5.94 -4.79
CA THR A 149 5.55 -7.09 -4.09
C THR A 149 4.74 -8.02 -5.00
N ALA A 150 4.28 -7.53 -6.15
CA ALA A 150 3.53 -8.33 -7.12
C ALA A 150 4.45 -9.29 -7.89
N THR A 151 5.70 -8.87 -8.13
CA THR A 151 6.72 -9.61 -8.89
C THR A 151 7.82 -10.20 -8.01
N ASN A 152 7.89 -9.82 -6.72
CA ASN A 152 8.98 -10.14 -5.79
C ASN A 152 10.37 -9.91 -6.40
N SER A 153 10.53 -8.77 -7.07
CA SER A 153 11.74 -8.41 -7.83
C SER A 153 12.23 -7.02 -7.43
N VAL A 154 13.55 -6.81 -7.39
CA VAL A 154 14.12 -5.48 -7.18
C VAL A 154 13.89 -4.63 -8.44
N THR A 155 13.14 -3.54 -8.29
CA THR A 155 12.84 -2.60 -9.39
C THR A 155 13.76 -1.38 -9.41
N ASP A 156 14.36 -1.03 -8.27
CA ASP A 156 15.22 0.15 -8.15
C ASP A 156 16.24 0.02 -7.00
N THR A 157 17.25 0.88 -6.97
CA THR A 157 18.23 0.99 -5.88
C THR A 157 18.58 2.45 -5.61
N ILE A 158 18.40 2.87 -4.36
CA ILE A 158 18.55 4.26 -3.92
C ILE A 158 19.80 4.39 -3.05
N ASP A 159 20.68 5.36 -3.35
CA ASP A 159 21.84 5.64 -2.51
C ASP A 159 21.42 6.17 -1.13
N ALA A 160 22.06 5.66 -0.08
CA ALA A 160 21.82 6.04 1.31
C ALA A 160 23.03 6.75 1.92
N GLY A 161 23.00 7.01 3.23
CA GLY A 161 24.21 7.37 3.97
C GLY A 161 25.06 6.14 4.30
N ILE A 162 26.05 6.32 5.18
CA ILE A 162 27.00 5.25 5.51
C ILE A 162 26.45 4.36 6.62
N ASN A 163 26.46 3.04 6.38
CA ASN A 163 25.93 1.99 7.27
C ASN A 163 24.43 2.17 7.56
N PRO A 164 23.54 2.12 6.55
CA PRO A 164 22.10 2.24 6.74
C PRO A 164 21.57 1.03 7.56
N ARG A 165 20.73 1.29 8.56
CA ARG A 165 20.17 0.27 9.47
C ARG A 165 18.64 0.29 9.48
N GLY A 166 18.04 0.92 10.48
CA GLY A 166 16.59 1.09 10.56
C GLY A 166 16.03 1.90 9.39
N ILE A 167 14.86 1.47 8.91
CA ILE A 167 14.12 2.09 7.81
C ILE A 167 12.64 2.11 8.17
N ALA A 168 11.94 3.19 7.83
CA ALA A 168 10.50 3.33 8.00
C ALA A 168 9.90 4.16 6.88
N VAL A 169 8.68 3.82 6.44
CA VAL A 169 7.90 4.59 5.46
C VAL A 169 6.90 5.46 6.23
N SER A 170 6.60 6.67 5.72
CA SER A 170 5.55 7.52 6.25
C SER A 170 4.16 6.88 6.07
N PRO A 171 3.16 7.19 6.93
CA PRO A 171 1.81 6.61 6.84
C PRO A 171 1.07 6.87 5.51
N ASP A 172 1.42 7.93 4.80
CA ASP A 172 0.89 8.29 3.48
C ASP A 172 1.67 7.66 2.31
N GLY A 173 2.73 6.91 2.59
CA GLY A 173 3.59 6.26 1.59
C GLY A 173 4.50 7.20 0.80
N THR A 174 4.55 8.50 1.10
CA THR A 174 5.28 9.49 0.27
C THR A 174 6.78 9.64 0.61
N LYS A 175 7.18 9.28 1.83
CA LYS A 175 8.55 9.43 2.33
C LYS A 175 9.09 8.16 2.97
N ILE A 176 10.39 7.95 2.83
CA ILE A 176 11.17 6.94 3.57
C ILE A 176 12.16 7.66 4.48
N TYR A 177 12.31 7.18 5.70
CA TYR A 177 13.31 7.61 6.66
C TYR A 177 14.30 6.47 6.89
N VAL A 178 15.58 6.68 6.58
CA VAL A 178 16.64 5.69 6.74
C VAL A 178 17.72 6.23 7.65
N VAL A 179 18.02 5.53 8.75
CA VAL A 179 19.08 5.92 9.67
C VAL A 179 20.40 5.33 9.20
N ASN A 180 21.43 6.18 9.12
CA ASN A 180 22.76 5.81 8.65
C ASN A 180 23.72 5.91 9.84
N SER A 181 24.10 4.77 10.40
CA SER A 181 24.70 4.76 11.75
C SER A 181 26.13 5.28 11.77
N ALA A 182 26.85 5.23 10.65
CA ALA A 182 28.25 5.69 10.59
C ALA A 182 28.36 7.17 10.19
N SER A 183 27.36 7.72 9.49
CA SER A 183 27.27 9.16 9.18
C SER A 183 26.42 9.97 10.17
N ASN A 184 25.87 9.34 11.22
CA ASN A 184 25.10 9.98 12.31
C ASN A 184 23.94 10.86 11.82
N ASN A 185 23.23 10.40 10.77
CA ASN A 185 22.15 11.14 10.14
C ASN A 185 21.00 10.24 9.69
N VAL A 186 19.87 10.87 9.34
CA VAL A 186 18.71 10.24 8.70
C VAL A 186 18.56 10.79 7.29
N SER A 187 18.56 9.90 6.30
CA SER A 187 18.15 10.25 4.93
C SER A 187 16.63 10.28 4.86
N VAL A 188 16.07 11.38 4.35
CA VAL A 188 14.65 11.50 3.98
C VAL A 188 14.58 11.35 2.45
N ILE A 189 13.84 10.35 1.97
CA ILE A 189 13.75 10.00 0.55
C ILE A 189 12.30 10.12 0.10
N ASP A 190 12.07 10.71 -1.07
CA ASP A 190 10.76 10.79 -1.72
C ASP A 190 10.49 9.50 -2.52
N THR A 191 9.31 8.89 -2.35
CA THR A 191 9.00 7.56 -2.92
C THR A 191 8.51 7.57 -4.37
N VAL A 192 8.26 8.75 -4.92
CA VAL A 192 7.84 8.97 -6.32
C VAL A 192 9.06 9.12 -7.21
N THR A 193 10.02 9.93 -6.76
CA THR A 193 11.27 10.25 -7.47
C THR A 193 12.44 9.37 -7.06
N ASN A 194 12.31 8.61 -5.96
CA ASN A 194 13.34 7.77 -5.36
C ASN A 194 14.64 8.53 -5.01
N ASN A 195 14.55 9.84 -4.75
CA ASN A 195 15.70 10.70 -4.42
C ASN A 195 15.74 11.09 -2.93
N VAL A 196 16.95 11.22 -2.39
CA VAL A 196 17.18 11.84 -1.08
C VAL A 196 16.83 13.34 -1.16
N THR A 197 15.81 13.76 -0.41
CA THR A 197 15.33 15.14 -0.35
C THR A 197 15.86 15.92 0.86
N ALA A 198 16.27 15.23 1.93
CA ALA A 198 16.95 15.85 3.07
C ALA A 198 17.88 14.86 3.80
N SER A 199 18.86 15.40 4.53
CA SER A 199 19.72 14.68 5.46
C SER A 199 19.67 15.36 6.82
N VAL A 200 19.04 14.71 7.80
CA VAL A 200 18.83 15.25 9.16
C VAL A 200 19.89 14.71 10.10
N THR A 201 20.72 15.57 10.70
CA THR A 201 21.69 15.15 11.72
C THR A 201 20.97 14.57 12.94
N ALA A 202 21.35 13.36 13.35
CA ALA A 202 20.81 12.65 14.50
C ALA A 202 21.80 12.69 15.68
N GLY A 203 21.57 11.87 16.71
CA GLY A 203 22.59 11.59 17.73
C GLY A 203 23.67 10.64 17.20
N GLY A 204 24.61 10.27 18.08
CA GLY A 204 25.67 9.30 17.75
C GLY A 204 25.11 7.88 17.54
N ILE A 205 25.56 7.22 16.47
CA ILE A 205 25.20 5.86 16.06
C ILE A 205 23.68 5.61 16.11
N PRO A 206 22.91 6.25 15.22
CA PRO A 206 21.48 6.00 15.13
C PRO A 206 21.19 4.56 14.65
N TYR A 207 20.17 3.90 15.23
CA TYR A 207 19.95 2.47 15.05
C TYR A 207 18.54 2.13 14.52
N GLY A 208 17.50 2.58 15.23
CA GLY A 208 16.10 2.35 14.90
C GLY A 208 15.38 3.64 14.56
N VAL A 209 14.30 3.51 13.79
CA VAL A 209 13.43 4.63 13.38
C VAL A 209 11.97 4.20 13.34
N ALA A 210 11.08 5.08 13.80
CA ALA A 210 9.64 4.92 13.67
C ALA A 210 8.98 6.27 13.37
N VAL A 211 8.01 6.27 12.45
CA VAL A 211 7.17 7.44 12.14
C VAL A 211 5.93 7.40 13.04
N ASN A 212 5.48 8.55 13.54
CA ASN A 212 4.18 8.66 14.22
C ASN A 212 3.05 8.37 13.21
N PRO A 213 1.96 7.69 13.59
CA PRO A 213 0.79 7.49 12.73
C PRO A 213 0.20 8.78 12.12
N ASP A 214 0.40 9.95 12.72
CA ASP A 214 -0.02 11.23 12.16
C ASP A 214 0.91 11.81 11.06
N GLY A 215 2.05 11.14 10.82
CA GLY A 215 3.05 11.53 9.83
C GLY A 215 3.92 12.74 10.19
N LYS A 216 3.72 13.40 11.33
CA LYS A 216 4.36 14.70 11.66
C LYS A 216 5.67 14.56 12.43
N LYS A 217 5.87 13.46 13.14
CA LYS A 217 7.08 13.19 13.95
C LYS A 217 7.74 11.88 13.55
N VAL A 218 9.07 11.88 13.57
CA VAL A 218 9.91 10.67 13.45
C VAL A 218 10.78 10.54 14.69
N TYR A 219 10.83 9.33 15.25
CA TYR A 219 11.60 9.00 16.45
C TYR A 219 12.79 8.12 16.05
N VAL A 220 13.99 8.54 16.44
CA VAL A 220 15.26 7.88 16.08
C VAL A 220 16.04 7.55 17.34
N THR A 221 16.40 6.28 17.53
CA THR A 221 17.23 5.85 18.66
C THR A 221 18.71 6.05 18.35
N ASN A 222 19.44 6.68 19.25
CA ASN A 222 20.87 6.97 19.13
C ASN A 222 21.61 6.29 20.29
N GLY A 223 22.50 5.34 19.98
CA GLY A 223 23.12 4.47 20.97
C GLY A 223 24.56 4.09 20.64
N ASP A 224 25.51 4.57 21.45
CA ASP A 224 26.94 4.31 21.27
C ASP A 224 27.51 3.43 22.42
N ILE A 225 28.36 2.47 22.06
CA ILE A 225 28.92 1.47 22.97
C ILE A 225 30.05 2.13 23.77
N GLY A 226 29.76 2.44 25.03
CA GLY A 226 30.71 3.13 25.93
C GLY A 226 30.36 4.61 26.19
N ASN A 227 29.25 5.10 25.64
CA ASN A 227 28.69 6.41 25.98
C ASN A 227 27.45 6.23 26.88
N GLU A 228 27.36 7.02 27.95
CA GLU A 228 26.19 7.01 28.86
C GLU A 228 25.07 7.95 28.35
N ASN A 229 25.40 8.95 27.53
CA ASN A 229 24.48 9.98 27.02
C ASN A 229 23.72 9.52 25.77
N ASN A 230 23.08 8.36 25.85
CA ASN A 230 22.24 7.81 24.76
C ASN A 230 20.88 8.52 24.71
N THR A 231 20.29 8.64 23.50
CA THR A 231 19.12 9.51 23.29
C THR A 231 18.12 8.95 22.29
N VAL A 232 16.93 9.57 22.25
CA VAL A 232 16.00 9.51 21.12
C VAL A 232 15.86 10.91 20.53
N SER A 233 16.18 11.07 19.24
CA SER A 233 15.89 12.30 18.50
C SER A 233 14.43 12.29 18.03
N VAL A 234 13.73 13.41 18.22
CA VAL A 234 12.39 13.65 17.68
C VAL A 234 12.52 14.64 16.53
N ILE A 235 12.27 14.18 15.31
CA ILE A 235 12.37 14.96 14.07
C ILE A 235 10.97 15.39 13.63
N ASP A 236 10.81 16.67 13.30
CA ASP A 236 9.63 17.21 12.64
C ASP A 236 9.71 16.98 11.12
N THR A 237 8.67 16.39 10.51
CA THR A 237 8.71 15.93 9.10
C THR A 237 8.40 17.01 8.06
N ILE A 238 7.97 18.20 8.51
CA ILE A 238 7.71 19.37 7.66
C ILE A 238 9.01 20.15 7.48
N SER A 239 9.70 20.46 8.57
CA SER A 239 10.94 21.23 8.60
C SER A 239 12.20 20.37 8.46
N ASN A 240 12.09 19.05 8.61
CA ASN A 240 13.20 18.09 8.63
C ASN A 240 14.28 18.43 9.67
N ASN A 241 13.88 18.91 10.86
CA ASN A 241 14.78 19.26 11.96
C ASN A 241 14.50 18.43 13.22
N VAL A 242 15.54 18.18 14.02
CA VAL A 242 15.37 17.65 15.38
C VAL A 242 14.76 18.74 16.26
N ILE A 243 13.52 18.53 16.72
CA ILE A 243 12.76 19.45 17.58
C ILE A 243 12.84 19.09 19.07
N ALA A 244 13.23 17.86 19.40
CA ALA A 244 13.53 17.46 20.77
C ALA A 244 14.55 16.31 20.81
N THR A 245 15.29 16.22 21.91
CA THR A 245 16.22 15.11 22.20
C THR A 245 15.88 14.57 23.59
N VAL A 246 15.42 13.32 23.65
CA VAL A 246 15.00 12.66 24.90
C VAL A 246 16.15 11.79 25.40
N THR A 247 16.60 11.98 26.64
CA THR A 247 17.62 11.09 27.23
C THR A 247 17.05 9.69 27.45
N ALA A 248 17.64 8.69 26.80
CA ALA A 248 17.15 7.32 26.75
C ALA A 248 17.66 6.47 27.94
N GLY A 249 17.54 5.14 27.84
CA GLY A 249 18.38 4.22 28.61
C GLY A 249 19.71 3.96 27.90
N GLY A 250 20.50 3.02 28.42
CA GLY A 250 21.77 2.62 27.81
C GLY A 250 21.54 1.95 26.47
N ILE A 251 22.23 2.41 25.43
CA ILE A 251 22.29 1.84 24.07
C ILE A 251 20.89 1.43 23.54
N PRO A 252 20.04 2.38 23.13
CA PRO A 252 18.72 2.09 22.57
C PRO A 252 18.81 1.50 21.15
N TYR A 253 18.10 0.39 20.93
CA TYR A 253 18.00 -0.30 19.64
C TYR A 253 16.63 -0.01 19.01
N GLY A 254 15.63 -0.84 19.31
CA GLY A 254 14.30 -0.76 18.71
C GLY A 254 13.48 0.41 19.21
N VAL A 255 12.63 0.94 18.33
CA VAL A 255 11.65 1.99 18.64
C VAL A 255 10.34 1.71 17.91
N ALA A 256 9.22 1.87 18.60
CA ALA A 256 7.89 1.73 18.02
C ALA A 256 6.91 2.75 18.64
N VAL A 257 6.02 3.30 17.82
CA VAL A 257 4.96 4.23 18.23
C VAL A 257 3.64 3.45 18.35
N THR A 258 2.79 3.79 19.31
CA THR A 258 1.44 3.23 19.42
C THR A 258 0.55 3.65 18.24
N PRO A 259 -0.45 2.85 17.83
CA PRO A 259 -1.37 3.19 16.73
C PRO A 259 -2.16 4.49 16.93
N ASP A 260 -2.38 4.92 18.18
CA ASP A 260 -3.01 6.19 18.54
C ASP A 260 -2.05 7.40 18.52
N GLY A 261 -0.75 7.16 18.26
CA GLY A 261 0.30 8.18 18.24
C GLY A 261 0.68 8.77 19.60
N THR A 262 0.19 8.25 20.74
CA THR A 262 0.37 8.86 22.07
C THR A 262 1.63 8.43 22.83
N LYS A 263 2.15 7.22 22.57
CA LYS A 263 3.32 6.66 23.27
C LYS A 263 4.37 6.16 22.29
N VAL A 264 5.65 6.27 22.67
CA VAL A 264 6.78 5.60 22.00
C VAL A 264 7.45 4.64 22.98
N TYR A 265 7.64 3.40 22.56
CA TYR A 265 8.38 2.38 23.31
C TYR A 265 9.77 2.23 22.72
N VAL A 266 10.80 2.19 23.58
CA VAL A 266 12.22 2.18 23.18
C VAL A 266 12.94 1.06 23.92
N ALA A 267 13.50 0.10 23.19
CA ALA A 267 14.28 -1.00 23.75
C ALA A 267 15.71 -0.55 24.08
N ASN A 268 16.04 -0.40 25.38
CA ASN A 268 17.37 0.02 25.83
C ASN A 268 18.22 -1.21 26.19
N TRP A 269 18.95 -1.73 25.21
CA TRP A 269 19.77 -2.95 25.35
C TRP A 269 20.78 -2.86 26.49
N GLY A 270 21.44 -1.72 26.63
CA GLY A 270 22.52 -1.50 27.59
C GLY A 270 22.07 -1.18 29.03
N SER A 271 20.77 -1.01 29.29
CA SER A 271 20.26 -0.76 30.65
C SER A 271 19.08 -1.64 31.08
N ASP A 272 18.87 -2.77 30.39
CA ASP A 272 17.91 -3.82 30.80
C ASP A 272 16.48 -3.30 31.04
N ASN A 273 16.00 -2.39 30.19
CA ASN A 273 14.63 -1.91 30.24
C ASN A 273 14.10 -1.37 28.89
N VAL A 274 12.78 -1.29 28.79
CA VAL A 274 12.07 -0.52 27.77
C VAL A 274 11.63 0.82 28.35
N SER A 275 12.02 1.94 27.72
CA SER A 275 11.51 3.28 28.05
C SER A 275 10.19 3.54 27.36
N ILE A 276 9.29 4.28 28.02
CA ILE A 276 7.99 4.70 27.48
C ILE A 276 7.96 6.22 27.47
N ILE A 277 7.91 6.82 26.28
CA ILE A 277 7.91 8.28 26.05
C ILE A 277 6.48 8.72 25.71
N ASP A 278 5.98 9.76 26.36
CA ASP A 278 4.75 10.45 25.95
C ASP A 278 5.04 11.39 24.77
N THR A 279 4.29 11.28 23.68
CA THR A 279 4.57 12.03 22.43
C THR A 279 4.19 13.50 22.49
N THR A 280 3.39 13.90 23.47
CA THR A 280 2.97 15.30 23.67
C THR A 280 4.09 16.11 24.32
N SER A 281 4.62 15.61 25.44
CA SER A 281 5.65 16.27 26.25
C SER A 281 7.08 15.85 25.89
N ASN A 282 7.25 14.77 25.11
CA ASN A 282 8.51 14.10 24.81
C ASN A 282 9.28 13.63 26.07
N ASN A 283 8.60 13.36 27.18
CA ASN A 283 9.21 12.86 28.42
C ASN A 283 9.02 11.36 28.59
N ILE A 284 9.99 10.70 29.23
CA ILE A 284 9.83 9.31 29.69
C ILE A 284 8.86 9.29 30.87
N THR A 285 7.73 8.61 30.71
CA THR A 285 6.67 8.46 31.73
C THR A 285 6.82 7.19 32.56
N ALA A 286 7.41 6.13 31.98
CA ALA A 286 7.64 4.85 32.65
C ALA A 286 8.82 4.08 32.05
N ARG A 287 9.30 3.07 32.78
CA ARG A 287 10.26 2.06 32.30
C ARG A 287 9.79 0.67 32.71
N VAL A 288 10.00 -0.32 31.84
CA VAL A 288 9.67 -1.73 32.09
C VAL A 288 10.96 -2.54 32.07
N ASN A 289 11.30 -3.21 33.17
CA ASN A 289 12.54 -3.99 33.28
C ASN A 289 12.45 -5.25 32.40
N ILE A 290 13.36 -5.38 31.45
CA ILE A 290 13.48 -6.47 30.49
C ILE A 290 14.96 -6.62 30.17
N THR A 291 15.56 -7.80 30.36
CA THR A 291 17.00 -7.98 30.14
C THR A 291 17.36 -7.88 28.65
N LYS A 292 18.25 -6.94 28.31
CA LYS A 292 18.83 -6.71 26.97
C LYS A 292 17.83 -6.83 25.82
N PRO A 293 16.82 -5.94 25.75
CA PRO A 293 15.84 -5.91 24.68
C PRO A 293 16.47 -5.38 23.39
N VAL A 294 15.98 -5.84 22.23
CA VAL A 294 16.57 -5.54 20.91
C VAL A 294 15.51 -4.93 19.98
N GLY A 295 14.63 -5.76 19.42
CA GLY A 295 13.52 -5.35 18.57
C GLY A 295 12.26 -5.11 19.39
N ILE A 296 11.38 -4.24 18.89
CA ILE A 296 10.14 -3.87 19.58
C ILE A 296 9.05 -3.52 18.57
N THR A 297 7.81 -3.92 18.85
CA THR A 297 6.63 -3.59 18.02
C THR A 297 5.36 -3.52 18.87
N VAL A 298 4.38 -2.74 18.44
CA VAL A 298 3.07 -2.60 19.10
C VAL A 298 2.02 -3.40 18.34
N SER A 299 1.07 -4.03 19.04
CA SER A 299 -0.09 -4.65 18.38
C SER A 299 -0.94 -3.62 17.64
N PRO A 300 -1.64 -4.00 16.54
CA PRO A 300 -2.52 -3.09 15.79
C PRO A 300 -3.63 -2.45 16.63
N ASP A 301 -4.06 -3.10 17.73
CA ASP A 301 -5.05 -2.57 18.66
C ASP A 301 -4.45 -1.71 19.80
N GLY A 302 -3.13 -1.50 19.81
CA GLY A 302 -2.40 -0.71 20.78
C GLY A 302 -2.29 -1.32 22.19
N LYS A 303 -2.85 -2.51 22.46
CA LYS A 303 -2.95 -3.07 23.82
C LYS A 303 -1.73 -3.86 24.29
N LYS A 304 -0.91 -4.36 23.36
CA LYS A 304 0.28 -5.15 23.66
C LYS A 304 1.52 -4.56 22.98
N VAL A 305 2.67 -4.69 23.62
CA VAL A 305 3.99 -4.47 23.02
C VAL A 305 4.79 -5.76 23.10
N TYR A 306 5.38 -6.16 21.98
CA TYR A 306 6.19 -7.36 21.85
C TYR A 306 7.66 -6.95 21.73
N VAL A 307 8.52 -7.53 22.56
CA VAL A 307 9.94 -7.16 22.70
C VAL A 307 10.83 -8.40 22.60
N THR A 308 11.77 -8.41 21.66
CA THR A 308 12.76 -9.50 21.54
C THR A 308 13.95 -9.26 22.45
N ASN A 309 14.45 -10.32 23.07
CA ASN A 309 15.50 -10.24 24.08
C ASN A 309 16.61 -11.24 23.76
N VAL A 310 17.88 -10.84 23.95
CA VAL A 310 19.04 -11.74 23.71
C VAL A 310 19.05 -13.00 24.59
N SER A 311 18.16 -13.08 25.57
CA SER A 311 17.84 -14.29 26.35
C SER A 311 17.02 -15.34 25.58
N ASN A 312 16.98 -15.27 24.25
CA ASN A 312 16.27 -16.19 23.34
C ASN A 312 14.77 -16.28 23.63
N ASN A 313 14.15 -15.14 23.97
CA ASN A 313 12.72 -15.06 24.24
C ASN A 313 12.11 -13.73 23.78
N LEU A 314 10.78 -13.73 23.70
CA LEU A 314 9.92 -12.58 23.45
C LEU A 314 9.16 -12.23 24.73
N SER A 315 9.22 -10.98 25.19
CA SER A 315 8.36 -10.45 26.25
C SER A 315 7.11 -9.79 25.67
N VAL A 316 5.98 -9.98 26.35
CA VAL A 316 4.69 -9.33 26.04
C VAL A 316 4.37 -8.33 27.15
N ILE A 317 4.33 -7.03 26.84
CA ILE A 317 3.95 -5.95 27.76
C ILE A 317 2.50 -5.57 27.52
N ASP A 318 1.70 -5.41 28.59
CA ASP A 318 0.38 -4.76 28.55
C ASP A 318 0.53 -3.23 28.59
N THR A 319 -0.09 -2.50 27.67
CA THR A 319 0.09 -1.03 27.53
C THR A 319 -0.79 -0.19 28.45
N ALA A 320 -1.76 -0.79 29.15
CA ALA A 320 -2.61 -0.11 30.11
C ALA A 320 -1.91 0.04 31.46
N ASN A 321 -1.10 -0.96 31.87
CA ASN A 321 -0.37 -0.96 33.14
C ASN A 321 1.16 -0.99 33.01
N ASN A 322 1.70 -1.16 31.79
CA ASN A 322 3.13 -1.25 31.49
C ASN A 322 3.84 -2.43 32.19
N THR A 323 3.18 -3.57 32.34
CA THR A 323 3.74 -4.79 32.96
C THR A 323 3.97 -5.91 31.95
N VAL A 324 4.98 -6.74 32.18
CA VAL A 324 5.21 -7.96 31.38
C VAL A 324 4.19 -9.02 31.81
N THR A 325 3.34 -9.43 30.86
CA THR A 325 2.25 -10.41 31.08
C THR A 325 2.59 -11.82 30.60
N ALA A 326 3.54 -11.96 29.67
CA ALA A 326 4.05 -13.25 29.21
C ALA A 326 5.50 -13.15 28.71
N THR A 327 6.20 -14.29 28.75
CA THR A 327 7.50 -14.50 28.10
C THR A 327 7.44 -15.79 27.30
N VAL A 328 7.83 -15.74 26.03
CA VAL A 328 7.74 -16.85 25.07
C VAL A 328 9.14 -17.20 24.57
N ASN A 329 9.59 -18.44 24.74
CA ASN A 329 10.89 -18.87 24.21
C ASN A 329 10.85 -18.96 22.68
N VAL A 330 11.90 -18.49 22.02
CA VAL A 330 12.05 -18.46 20.55
C VAL A 330 13.38 -19.10 20.12
N GLY A 331 13.84 -18.85 18.89
CA GLY A 331 15.16 -19.28 18.43
C GLY A 331 16.30 -18.47 19.07
N SER A 332 17.53 -18.71 18.61
CA SER A 332 18.71 -18.05 19.16
C SER A 332 18.96 -16.66 18.55
N ASP A 333 19.38 -15.73 19.40
CA ASP A 333 19.70 -14.33 19.06
C ASP A 333 18.57 -13.61 18.31
N PRO A 334 17.39 -13.44 18.95
CA PRO A 334 16.23 -12.83 18.31
C PRO A 334 16.42 -11.32 18.10
N SER A 335 16.12 -10.87 16.89
CA SER A 335 16.35 -9.51 16.39
C SER A 335 15.02 -8.80 16.09
N GLY A 336 14.58 -8.79 14.83
CA GLY A 336 13.34 -8.14 14.39
C GLY A 336 12.08 -8.82 14.93
N VAL A 337 11.05 -8.02 15.19
CA VAL A 337 9.71 -8.50 15.56
C VAL A 337 8.62 -7.64 14.92
N ALA A 338 7.59 -8.29 14.36
CA ALA A 338 6.42 -7.64 13.80
C ALA A 338 5.14 -8.44 14.11
N VAL A 339 4.00 -7.76 14.16
CA VAL A 339 2.68 -8.36 14.37
C VAL A 339 1.95 -8.39 13.03
N THR A 340 1.18 -9.44 12.74
CA THR A 340 0.29 -9.43 11.57
C THR A 340 -0.78 -8.33 11.70
N PRO A 341 -1.30 -7.79 10.58
CA PRO A 341 -2.28 -6.69 10.61
C PRO A 341 -3.57 -7.02 11.36
N ASP A 342 -3.95 -8.30 11.37
CA ASP A 342 -5.11 -8.82 12.12
C ASP A 342 -4.83 -9.06 13.61
N GLY A 343 -3.60 -8.79 14.08
CA GLY A 343 -3.15 -8.95 15.46
C GLY A 343 -2.99 -10.40 15.93
N LYS A 344 -3.21 -11.42 15.08
CA LYS A 344 -3.27 -12.84 15.51
C LYS A 344 -1.92 -13.55 15.60
N LYS A 345 -0.94 -13.15 14.81
CA LYS A 345 0.40 -13.75 14.80
C LYS A 345 1.47 -12.70 15.09
N VAL A 346 2.53 -13.09 15.79
CA VAL A 346 3.78 -12.33 15.92
C VAL A 346 4.91 -13.14 15.27
N TYR A 347 5.68 -12.48 14.42
CA TYR A 347 6.86 -13.05 13.78
C TYR A 347 8.10 -12.54 14.50
N VAL A 348 8.92 -13.45 15.01
CA VAL A 348 10.20 -13.16 15.68
C VAL A 348 11.33 -13.74 14.85
N VAL A 349 12.21 -12.87 14.36
CA VAL A 349 13.35 -13.27 13.55
C VAL A 349 14.51 -13.65 14.46
N ASN A 350 15.09 -14.83 14.26
CA ASN A 350 16.14 -15.40 15.11
C ASN A 350 17.46 -15.46 14.33
N SER A 351 18.33 -14.48 14.55
CA SER A 351 19.56 -14.27 13.79
C SER A 351 20.54 -15.44 13.93
N GLY A 352 20.63 -16.02 15.13
CA GLY A 352 21.57 -17.09 15.47
C GLY A 352 21.10 -18.49 15.05
N SER A 353 19.80 -18.67 14.76
CA SER A 353 19.24 -19.95 14.30
C SER A 353 18.70 -19.94 12.86
N ASN A 354 18.95 -18.86 12.10
CA ASN A 354 18.58 -18.70 10.69
C ASN A 354 17.12 -19.06 10.39
N ASN A 355 16.20 -18.61 11.26
CA ASN A 355 14.78 -18.94 11.17
C ASN A 355 13.89 -17.85 11.81
N VAL A 356 12.58 -17.99 11.63
CA VAL A 356 11.56 -17.10 12.17
C VAL A 356 10.57 -17.91 13.00
N SER A 357 10.39 -17.56 14.27
CA SER A 357 9.35 -18.12 15.13
C SER A 357 8.03 -17.38 14.89
N VAL A 358 6.96 -18.14 14.60
CA VAL A 358 5.60 -17.62 14.47
C VAL A 358 4.84 -17.95 15.73
N ILE A 359 4.38 -16.92 16.45
CA ILE A 359 3.70 -17.02 17.74
C ILE A 359 2.23 -16.65 17.57
N ASP A 360 1.32 -17.46 18.10
CA ASP A 360 -0.10 -17.12 18.22
C ASP A 360 -0.31 -16.16 19.41
N THR A 361 -0.99 -15.03 19.19
CA THR A 361 -1.10 -13.94 20.20
C THR A 361 -2.19 -14.16 21.25
N ALA A 362 -3.08 -15.13 21.04
CA ALA A 362 -4.11 -15.51 21.99
C ALA A 362 -3.55 -16.46 23.07
N SER A 363 -2.73 -17.42 22.66
CA SER A 363 -2.10 -18.43 23.52
C SER A 363 -0.68 -18.06 23.99
N ASN A 364 0.00 -17.15 23.29
CA ASN A 364 1.44 -16.85 23.45
C ASN A 364 2.34 -18.09 23.24
N ILE A 365 1.99 -18.96 22.27
CA ILE A 365 2.74 -20.18 21.94
C ILE A 365 3.35 -20.06 20.53
N VAL A 366 4.59 -20.55 20.35
CA VAL A 366 5.18 -20.73 19.01
C VAL A 366 4.43 -21.84 18.27
N ILE A 367 3.71 -21.47 17.22
CA ILE A 367 2.90 -22.37 16.39
C ILE A 367 3.61 -22.85 15.12
N ALA A 368 4.67 -22.15 14.68
CA ALA A 368 5.52 -22.59 13.58
C ALA A 368 6.94 -22.00 13.71
N THR A 369 7.91 -22.65 13.06
CA THR A 369 9.25 -22.12 12.85
C THR A 369 9.57 -22.23 11.36
N VAL A 370 9.82 -21.09 10.72
CA VAL A 370 10.03 -20.98 9.27
C VAL A 370 11.52 -20.77 9.00
N PRO A 371 12.19 -21.54 8.12
CA PRO A 371 13.59 -21.29 7.77
C PRO A 371 13.74 -19.94 7.05
N ALA A 372 14.88 -19.28 7.25
CA ALA A 372 15.28 -18.06 6.56
C ALA A 372 16.69 -18.24 5.96
N GLY A 373 17.26 -17.18 5.37
CA GLY A 373 18.67 -17.15 4.98
C GLY A 373 19.61 -17.01 6.19
N ASN A 374 20.89 -16.77 5.94
CA ASN A 374 21.89 -16.63 6.99
C ASN A 374 21.79 -15.26 7.68
N THR A 375 21.92 -15.25 9.01
CA THR A 375 21.90 -14.05 9.86
C THR A 375 20.68 -13.16 9.56
N PRO A 376 19.45 -13.67 9.70
CA PRO A 376 18.26 -12.87 9.42
C PRO A 376 18.06 -11.78 10.49
N ARG A 377 17.64 -10.57 10.08
CA ARG A 377 17.55 -9.39 10.98
C ARG A 377 16.17 -8.75 11.04
N ALA A 378 15.59 -8.43 9.89
CA ALA A 378 14.28 -7.79 9.71
C ALA A 378 13.96 -6.60 10.65
N PHE A 379 14.80 -5.56 10.67
CA PHE A 379 14.58 -4.40 11.55
C PHE A 379 13.62 -3.37 10.91
N GLY A 380 12.38 -3.29 11.39
CA GLY A 380 11.35 -2.37 10.89
C GLY A 380 9.98 -3.02 10.74
N GLN A 381 9.11 -2.45 9.90
CA GLN A 381 7.78 -3.00 9.61
C GLN A 381 7.86 -3.95 8.41
N PHE A 382 8.10 -5.24 8.69
CA PHE A 382 8.42 -6.24 7.66
C PHE A 382 7.27 -7.16 7.25
N ILE A 383 6.07 -7.01 7.81
CA ILE A 383 4.87 -7.74 7.39
C ILE A 383 3.99 -6.80 6.59
N SER A 384 3.54 -7.23 5.40
CA SER A 384 2.64 -6.42 4.59
C SER A 384 1.27 -6.29 5.26
N GLY A 385 0.79 -5.04 5.27
CA GLY A 385 -0.61 -4.76 5.51
C GLY A 385 -1.45 -5.32 4.37
N SER A 386 -2.13 -6.44 4.58
CA SER A 386 -3.47 -6.52 4.03
C SER A 386 -4.25 -5.41 4.73
N VAL A 387 -4.52 -4.29 4.05
CA VAL A 387 -5.45 -3.28 4.54
C VAL A 387 -6.85 -3.88 4.47
N SER A 388 -7.16 -4.76 5.43
CA SER A 388 -8.53 -4.99 5.83
C SER A 388 -9.06 -3.63 6.25
N THR A 389 -10.06 -3.13 5.54
CA THR A 389 -10.70 -1.85 5.78
C THR A 389 -11.57 -1.89 7.04
N SER A 390 -10.96 -2.18 8.19
CA SER A 390 -11.52 -1.82 9.49
C SER A 390 -11.70 -0.30 9.50
N ALA A 391 -12.95 0.14 9.67
CA ALA A 391 -13.39 1.51 9.38
C ALA A 391 -12.41 2.60 9.85
N ALA A 392 -11.89 3.37 8.89
CA ALA A 392 -11.04 4.52 9.16
C ALA A 392 -11.80 5.55 10.02
N PRO A 393 -11.26 5.98 11.17
CA PRO A 393 -11.87 7.04 11.97
C PRO A 393 -11.76 8.40 11.26
N ALA A 394 -12.88 9.13 11.18
CA ALA A 394 -12.97 10.58 10.98
C ALA A 394 -12.19 11.22 9.81
N GLY A 395 -11.96 10.51 8.71
CA GLY A 395 -11.97 11.16 7.39
C GLY A 395 -13.40 11.56 7.01
N PRO A 396 -13.63 12.51 6.07
CA PRO A 396 -14.97 12.77 5.57
C PRO A 396 -15.59 11.46 5.04
N GLU A 397 -16.84 11.20 5.43
CA GLU A 397 -17.59 10.04 4.96
C GLU A 397 -17.57 10.01 3.43
N CYS A 398 -17.46 8.82 2.83
CA CYS A 398 -17.57 8.69 1.39
C CYS A 398 -19.01 8.97 0.95
N LYS A 399 -19.20 9.95 0.07
CA LYS A 399 -20.51 10.34 -0.46
C LYS A 399 -20.48 10.41 -1.98
N GLU A 400 -21.63 10.35 -2.62
CA GLU A 400 -21.68 10.61 -4.05
C GLU A 400 -21.39 12.09 -4.31
N ILE A 401 -20.85 12.44 -5.48
CA ILE A 401 -20.52 13.84 -5.81
C ILE A 401 -21.71 14.79 -5.65
N LYS A 402 -22.94 14.30 -5.87
CA LYS A 402 -24.19 15.04 -5.68
C LYS A 402 -24.44 15.50 -4.23
N ASP A 403 -23.88 14.80 -3.24
CA ASP A 403 -24.12 15.06 -1.82
C ASP A 403 -23.17 16.14 -1.25
N TYR A 404 -22.06 16.41 -1.94
CA TYR A 404 -21.14 17.53 -1.64
C TYR A 404 -21.61 18.86 -2.26
N LEU A 405 -22.63 18.83 -3.12
CA LEU A 405 -23.16 19.99 -3.82
C LEU A 405 -24.41 20.54 -3.11
N PRO A 406 -24.29 21.35 -2.04
CA PRO A 406 -25.21 22.50 -1.85
C PRO A 406 -24.63 23.74 -1.12
N VAL A 407 -25.10 24.97 -1.46
CA VAL A 407 -25.09 26.28 -0.70
C VAL A 407 -24.68 27.57 -1.48
N TYR A 408 -23.40 27.83 -1.83
CA TYR A 408 -22.86 29.18 -2.12
C TYR A 408 -23.72 30.04 -3.06
N THR A 409 -23.95 31.26 -2.59
CA THR A 409 -23.86 32.49 -3.36
C THR A 409 -22.47 33.12 -3.09
N ASN A 410 -21.75 33.57 -4.14
CA ASN A 410 -20.51 34.40 -4.14
C ASN A 410 -19.22 33.75 -4.69
N GLY A 411 -19.17 33.46 -5.99
CA GLY A 411 -18.03 33.91 -6.83
C GLY A 411 -16.60 33.38 -6.60
N VAL A 412 -16.37 32.19 -6.02
CA VAL A 412 -15.01 31.62 -5.83
C VAL A 412 -14.83 30.29 -6.57
N ASN A 413 -13.90 30.27 -7.53
CA ASN A 413 -13.61 29.08 -8.34
C ASN A 413 -12.90 27.96 -7.53
N LEU A 414 -13.39 26.73 -7.67
CA LEU A 414 -12.91 25.52 -6.98
C LEU A 414 -12.49 24.47 -8.01
N ASN A 415 -11.27 23.94 -7.88
CA ASN A 415 -10.73 22.87 -8.72
C ASN A 415 -10.57 21.57 -7.91
N ILE A 416 -10.95 20.43 -8.50
CA ILE A 416 -10.82 19.10 -7.91
C ILE A 416 -9.82 18.31 -8.74
N ILE A 417 -8.72 17.88 -8.12
CA ILE A 417 -7.63 17.16 -8.81
C ILE A 417 -7.53 15.73 -8.26
N ASN A 418 -7.63 14.75 -9.15
CA ASN A 418 -7.24 13.36 -8.86
C ASN A 418 -5.71 13.24 -8.93
N LYS A 419 -5.07 12.71 -7.88
CA LYS A 419 -3.61 12.54 -7.84
C LYS A 419 -3.13 11.19 -8.40
N VAL A 420 -4.04 10.32 -8.86
CA VAL A 420 -3.70 9.00 -9.44
C VAL A 420 -4.51 8.76 -10.71
N GLY A 421 -3.87 8.97 -11.87
CA GLY A 421 -4.37 8.51 -13.18
C GLY A 421 -5.47 9.37 -13.81
N LYS A 422 -5.07 10.13 -14.84
CA LYS A 422 -5.86 10.59 -16.00
C LYS A 422 -7.39 10.71 -15.82
N ASP A 423 -7.82 11.77 -15.15
CA ASP A 423 -8.92 12.65 -15.58
C ASP A 423 -8.99 13.89 -14.65
N ILE A 424 -9.38 15.05 -15.19
CA ILE A 424 -9.45 16.33 -14.45
C ILE A 424 -10.91 16.82 -14.41
N LEU A 425 -11.41 17.11 -13.20
CA LEU A 425 -12.80 17.51 -12.96
C LEU A 425 -12.87 19.00 -12.58
N VAL A 426 -13.49 19.82 -13.43
CA VAL A 426 -13.74 21.26 -13.20
C VAL A 426 -15.19 21.60 -13.53
N VAL A 427 -15.90 22.30 -12.62
CA VAL A 427 -17.36 22.53 -12.70
C VAL A 427 -17.71 23.97 -12.36
N TRP A 428 -18.33 24.73 -13.29
CA TRP A 428 -18.88 26.08 -13.02
C TRP A 428 -20.19 26.40 -13.76
N THR A 429 -20.97 27.34 -13.23
CA THR A 429 -22.25 27.81 -13.79
C THR A 429 -22.37 29.34 -13.83
N LYS A 430 -23.15 29.86 -14.79
CA LYS A 430 -23.14 31.25 -15.25
C LYS A 430 -23.94 32.24 -14.38
N ALA A 431 -23.35 33.42 -14.17
CA ALA A 431 -24.07 34.71 -14.07
C ALA A 431 -23.22 35.86 -14.66
N ASP A 432 -23.46 36.15 -15.94
CA ASP A 432 -23.36 37.49 -16.57
C ASP A 432 -22.06 38.33 -16.51
N SER A 433 -20.93 37.77 -16.97
CA SER A 433 -19.83 38.56 -17.55
C SER A 433 -19.08 37.77 -18.65
N ARG A 434 -18.30 38.46 -19.51
CA ARG A 434 -17.76 37.93 -20.79
C ARG A 434 -16.32 37.38 -20.67
N GLU A 435 -16.10 36.35 -19.86
CA GLU A 435 -14.82 35.61 -19.83
C GLU A 435 -15.06 34.08 -19.80
N PRO A 436 -14.12 33.24 -20.32
CA PRO A 436 -14.36 31.82 -20.58
C PRO A 436 -14.26 30.94 -19.32
N VAL A 437 -15.07 29.87 -19.25
CA VAL A 437 -15.08 28.89 -18.15
C VAL A 437 -15.34 27.47 -18.69
N PHE A 438 -14.66 26.47 -18.12
CA PHE A 438 -14.58 25.09 -18.62
C PHE A 438 -15.79 24.19 -18.27
N LYS A 439 -15.92 23.06 -18.99
CA LYS A 439 -17.00 22.05 -18.87
C LYS A 439 -16.44 20.63 -18.75
N VAL A 440 -17.19 19.73 -18.11
CA VAL A 440 -16.91 18.29 -18.03
C VAL A 440 -18.09 17.47 -18.57
N ASN A 441 -17.79 16.33 -19.19
CA ASN A 441 -18.78 15.35 -19.67
C ASN A 441 -19.17 14.36 -18.56
N ILE A 442 -20.45 13.99 -18.51
CA ILE A 442 -20.96 12.83 -17.77
C ILE A 442 -21.63 11.91 -18.79
N LEU A 443 -21.23 10.64 -18.82
CA LEU A 443 -21.99 9.62 -19.54
C LEU A 443 -23.24 9.28 -18.72
N ASN A 444 -24.40 9.52 -19.35
CA ASN A 444 -25.77 9.39 -18.84
C ASN A 444 -26.29 10.55 -17.96
N GLU A 445 -27.17 11.33 -18.59
CA GLU A 445 -28.24 12.22 -18.11
C GLU A 445 -28.42 12.45 -16.59
N GLN A 446 -28.21 13.71 -16.14
CA GLN A 446 -29.20 14.60 -15.46
C GLN A 446 -28.48 15.84 -14.86
N ASN A 447 -28.79 17.05 -15.33
CA ASN A 447 -28.17 18.30 -14.83
C ASN A 447 -28.88 18.85 -13.58
N ARG A 448 -28.14 19.19 -12.51
CA ARG A 448 -28.58 20.11 -11.42
C ARG A 448 -27.43 20.95 -10.86
N THR A 449 -27.73 22.20 -10.49
CA THR A 449 -26.77 23.23 -10.05
C THR A 449 -26.79 23.44 -8.53
N VAL A 450 -25.63 23.43 -7.85
CA VAL A 450 -25.49 23.60 -6.38
C VAL A 450 -24.02 23.88 -5.95
N THR A 451 -23.71 24.24 -4.68
CA THR A 451 -22.63 25.25 -4.45
C THR A 451 -21.69 25.38 -3.18
N THR A 452 -21.93 24.90 -1.93
CA THR A 452 -21.07 24.98 -0.64
C THR A 452 -21.02 26.30 0.24
N PRO A 453 -20.76 26.34 1.58
CA PRO A 453 -20.79 27.58 2.43
C PRO A 453 -19.46 28.33 2.67
N THR A 454 -19.51 29.54 3.23
CA THR A 454 -18.37 30.48 3.44
C THR A 454 -17.22 29.96 4.32
N GLY A 455 -16.02 29.84 3.74
CA GLY A 455 -14.74 29.61 4.42
C GLY A 455 -13.82 28.67 3.63
N ILE A 456 -12.64 29.12 3.23
CA ILE A 456 -11.75 28.37 2.31
C ILE A 456 -10.63 27.66 3.08
N VAL A 457 -10.46 26.36 2.83
CA VAL A 457 -9.36 25.53 3.34
C VAL A 457 -8.88 24.59 2.24
N ASP A 458 -7.58 24.30 2.22
CA ASP A 458 -6.94 23.29 1.35
C ASP A 458 -7.28 21.90 1.93
N GLU A 459 -8.28 21.22 1.35
CA GLU A 459 -8.98 20.08 1.98
C GLU A 459 -9.03 18.84 1.08
N TYR A 460 -9.08 17.66 1.71
CA TYR A 460 -9.17 16.36 1.04
C TYR A 460 -10.58 15.76 1.22
N ILE A 461 -11.24 15.39 0.12
CA ILE A 461 -12.59 14.83 0.09
C ILE A 461 -12.60 13.42 -0.51
N ARG A 462 -13.66 12.64 -0.26
CA ARG A 462 -13.75 11.23 -0.66
C ARG A 462 -15.05 10.93 -1.41
N ILE A 463 -14.96 10.74 -2.73
CA ILE A 463 -16.11 10.64 -3.63
C ILE A 463 -16.28 9.18 -4.10
N SER A 464 -17.52 8.71 -4.18
CA SER A 464 -17.89 7.50 -4.92
C SER A 464 -18.64 7.84 -6.21
N TYR A 465 -18.28 7.16 -7.30
CA TYR A 465 -19.07 7.11 -8.53
C TYR A 465 -19.87 5.81 -8.60
N PRO A 466 -21.05 5.80 -9.25
CA PRO A 466 -21.70 4.55 -9.59
C PRO A 466 -20.79 3.77 -10.55
N GLN A 467 -20.34 2.58 -10.12
CA GLN A 467 -19.31 1.69 -10.71
C GLN A 467 -17.86 1.83 -10.18
N GLU A 468 -17.55 2.73 -9.25
CA GLU A 468 -16.18 2.83 -8.65
C GLU A 468 -16.14 2.67 -7.13
N VAL A 469 -14.95 2.31 -6.63
CA VAL A 469 -14.60 2.30 -5.20
C VAL A 469 -14.29 3.75 -4.76
N CYS A 470 -14.59 4.11 -3.50
CA CYS A 470 -14.36 5.45 -2.97
C CYS A 470 -12.93 5.99 -3.17
N SER A 471 -12.78 7.05 -3.96
CA SER A 471 -11.50 7.68 -4.31
C SER A 471 -11.26 8.98 -3.55
N TRP A 472 -9.99 9.31 -3.29
CA TRP A 472 -9.56 10.55 -2.63
C TRP A 472 -9.23 11.65 -3.63
N TYR A 473 -9.70 12.85 -3.37
CA TYR A 473 -9.47 14.04 -4.19
C TYR A 473 -8.99 15.19 -3.32
N ARG A 474 -8.09 16.02 -3.85
CA ARG A 474 -7.68 17.28 -3.21
C ARG A 474 -8.44 18.45 -3.84
N VAL A 475 -8.96 19.33 -2.99
CA VAL A 475 -9.66 20.56 -3.38
C VAL A 475 -8.71 21.73 -3.21
N ILE A 476 -8.50 22.51 -4.28
CA ILE A 476 -7.59 23.65 -4.29
C ILE A 476 -8.33 24.90 -4.77
N GLN A 477 -8.12 26.03 -4.09
CA GLN A 477 -8.63 27.33 -4.51
C GLN A 477 -7.89 27.82 -5.77
N ALA A 478 -8.62 28.12 -6.84
CA ALA A 478 -8.05 28.80 -7.99
C ALA A 478 -7.97 30.32 -7.74
N THR A 479 -6.85 30.95 -8.09
CA THR A 479 -6.70 32.40 -8.06
C THR A 479 -7.28 33.04 -9.33
N ASN A 480 -7.68 34.31 -9.26
CA ASN A 480 -8.39 35.02 -10.34
C ASN A 480 -7.58 35.28 -11.63
N SER A 481 -6.34 34.77 -11.74
CA SER A 481 -5.55 34.79 -12.98
C SER A 481 -5.81 33.50 -13.75
N GLY A 482 -6.69 33.55 -14.76
CA GLY A 482 -7.26 32.41 -15.49
C GLY A 482 -6.32 31.57 -16.35
N HIS A 483 -5.20 31.10 -15.81
CA HIS A 483 -4.30 30.14 -16.45
C HIS A 483 -4.12 28.90 -15.56
N THR A 484 -4.60 27.75 -16.05
CA THR A 484 -4.17 26.45 -15.54
C THR A 484 -2.75 26.20 -16.03
N GLN A 485 -1.76 26.22 -15.15
CA GLN A 485 -0.42 25.74 -15.50
C GLN A 485 -0.45 24.21 -15.62
N LEU A 486 -0.24 23.71 -16.83
CA LEU A 486 0.08 22.31 -17.07
C LEU A 486 1.56 22.08 -16.73
N GLU A 487 1.86 21.03 -15.99
CA GLU A 487 3.25 20.67 -15.67
C GLU A 487 3.95 20.10 -16.92
N SER A 488 5.18 20.53 -17.17
CA SER A 488 5.98 20.03 -18.29
C SER A 488 6.42 18.58 -18.06
N GLY A 489 6.27 17.72 -19.07
CA GLY A 489 6.71 16.32 -19.03
C GLY A 489 5.58 15.30 -19.14
N TYR A 490 4.34 15.73 -19.32
CA TYR A 490 3.17 14.87 -19.49
C TYR A 490 2.43 15.15 -20.80
N ASP A 491 1.90 14.10 -21.42
CA ASP A 491 1.01 14.20 -22.58
C ASP A 491 -0.43 14.44 -22.13
N TYR A 492 -1.03 15.54 -22.58
CA TYR A 492 -2.42 15.91 -22.33
C TYR A 492 -3.26 15.76 -23.60
N THR A 493 -4.54 15.43 -23.47
CA THR A 493 -5.50 15.48 -24.59
C THR A 493 -6.59 16.48 -24.24
N VAL A 494 -6.76 17.50 -25.09
CA VAL A 494 -7.78 18.56 -24.94
C VAL A 494 -8.72 18.46 -26.15
N THR A 495 -10.02 18.66 -25.96
CA THR A 495 -11.01 18.58 -27.04
C THR A 495 -12.09 19.62 -26.84
N TYR A 496 -12.37 20.40 -27.89
CA TYR A 496 -13.28 21.54 -27.85
C TYR A 496 -14.64 21.20 -28.49
N TYR A 497 -15.71 21.82 -28.00
CA TYR A 497 -17.08 21.57 -28.45
C TYR A 497 -17.91 22.86 -28.50
N TRP A 498 -18.76 23.02 -29.52
CA TRP A 498 -19.81 24.06 -29.50
C TRP A 498 -20.96 23.65 -28.57
N GLY A 499 -21.41 24.57 -27.72
CA GLY A 499 -22.65 24.44 -26.96
C GLY A 499 -23.80 25.19 -27.62
N SER A 500 -24.79 24.46 -28.16
CA SER A 500 -26.06 25.06 -28.59
C SER A 500 -27.05 25.18 -27.41
N ASN A 501 -28.06 26.03 -27.55
CA ASN A 501 -29.14 26.18 -26.56
C ASN A 501 -30.12 24.99 -26.61
N GLY A 502 -29.67 23.81 -26.18
CA GLY A 502 -30.54 22.71 -25.74
C GLY A 502 -30.49 21.38 -26.50
N THR A 503 -29.58 21.17 -27.47
CA THR A 503 -29.60 19.95 -28.32
C THR A 503 -28.26 19.19 -28.43
N GLY A 504 -27.38 19.32 -27.45
CA GLY A 504 -26.13 18.53 -27.34
C GLY A 504 -24.85 19.29 -27.67
N LEU A 505 -23.73 18.55 -27.73
CA LEU A 505 -22.39 19.05 -28.01
C LEU A 505 -21.86 18.44 -29.31
N THR A 506 -21.28 19.28 -30.18
CA THR A 506 -20.59 18.84 -31.41
C THR A 506 -19.11 19.22 -31.31
N PRO A 507 -18.15 18.31 -31.55
CA PRO A 507 -16.73 18.65 -31.53
C PRO A 507 -16.38 19.61 -32.66
N ILE A 508 -15.40 20.50 -32.42
CA ILE A 508 -14.85 21.38 -33.46
C ILE A 508 -13.50 20.86 -33.99
N PRO A 509 -13.14 21.13 -35.25
CA PRO A 509 -11.80 20.84 -35.77
C PRO A 509 -10.74 21.73 -35.10
N ASP A 510 -9.49 21.26 -35.03
CA ASP A 510 -8.36 22.01 -34.44
C ASP A 510 -8.14 23.39 -35.09
N SER A 511 -8.54 23.56 -36.36
CA SER A 511 -8.47 24.86 -37.07
C SER A 511 -9.47 25.92 -36.58
N GLU A 512 -10.42 25.54 -35.72
CA GLU A 512 -11.40 26.45 -35.10
C GLU A 512 -11.22 26.53 -33.57
N ALA A 513 -10.23 25.84 -33.00
CA ALA A 513 -9.88 25.94 -31.59
C ALA A 513 -9.24 27.32 -31.27
N PRO A 514 -9.43 27.85 -30.05
CA PRO A 514 -8.65 29.00 -29.59
C PRO A 514 -7.17 28.61 -29.42
N GLU A 515 -6.25 29.55 -29.72
CA GLU A 515 -4.79 29.42 -29.50
C GLU A 515 -4.42 29.17 -28.02
#